data_AF-A0A388QR67-F1
#
_entry.id   AF-A0A388QR67-F1
#
_cell.length_a   1.000
_cell.length_b   1.000
_cell.length_c   1.000
_cell.angle_alpha   90.00
_cell.angle_beta   90.00
_cell.angle_gamma   90.00
#
_symmetry.space_group_name_H-M   'P 1'
#
loop_
_entity.id
_entity.type
_entity.pdbx_description
1 polymer ?
#
loop_
_entity_poly.entity_id
_entity_poly.type
_entity_poly.pdbx_seq_one_letter_code
_entity_poly.pdbx_strand_id
1 'polypeptide(L)'
;MPLTCLLLASALLPAVLPAAEPGKAEMAGYMLVPVDRVPAKYNAGFSVYAAAWPLLTQYPGHRFQTGLFGTWMFAQHDGEKPKDLYSDIEGGLGWWRDTRFPTETPKFIMGGVGANFKDIANGPAHGRGNWEKPQGLYGVAQLSPWLLFPIDGLNVKQGTHGGLFGYGYLPLPLAQAKTTTAKAPMGDNCWTLFLNTGNFKGPVCFFTPYFWAHSVEVNPAYAGQLLDTRPSDPNKAFQMETQYVPAAVAQDATGKTFARVAPTVFPVGPEGYTVTMHRLTSYDRSALYDGVKAWFEGGAPVSGAINPKGAYLQPFKNGGGSTWRLYAEGTPKEKKTNIDWKSFGTPFSPEPTTYGYKWNDQMVVRSTSPQGKQVMLPEYFRLNEDPKKTQWLPVKPTEVPAETGLQARTFPRPKEKPQSPYDTPEGAQTTWKTPGPKAGPFQALLGDGSVVTYYWYRFADQPALLNAELTKAEREAMQVKVEKLHRAWTKERDYLAPPTVGKLADLDPAQVVVPPRGLEIGYVPIATRQELAPTAAAK
;
A
#
# COMPACT_ATOMS: atom_id res chain seq x y z
N MET A 1 -79.96 35.49 30.32
CA MET A 1 -79.53 34.18 30.85
C MET A 1 -78.87 33.40 29.73
N PRO A 2 -77.72 32.74 29.97
CA PRO A 2 -76.48 33.15 29.32
C PRO A 2 -76.02 32.25 28.16
N LEU A 3 -75.35 32.89 27.19
CA LEU A 3 -74.46 32.27 26.21
C LEU A 3 -73.25 31.67 26.95
N THR A 4 -72.98 30.38 26.75
CA THR A 4 -71.75 29.74 27.19
C THR A 4 -70.84 29.59 25.97
N CYS A 5 -69.82 30.44 25.87
CA CYS A 5 -68.73 30.27 24.90
C CYS A 5 -67.78 29.16 25.39
N LEU A 6 -67.73 28.04 24.69
CA LEU A 6 -66.66 27.06 24.84
C LEU A 6 -65.41 27.56 24.08
N LEU A 7 -64.37 27.92 24.82
CA LEU A 7 -63.01 28.10 24.30
C LEU A 7 -62.35 26.72 24.13
N LEU A 8 -62.23 26.24 22.89
CA LEU A 8 -61.29 25.16 22.56
C LEU A 8 -59.88 25.75 22.51
N ALA A 9 -59.07 25.45 23.52
CA ALA A 9 -57.64 25.69 23.50
C ALA A 9 -56.97 24.62 22.62
N SER A 10 -56.70 24.96 21.36
CA SER A 10 -55.86 24.15 20.47
C SER A 10 -54.40 24.22 20.95
N ALA A 11 -53.93 23.15 21.59
CA ALA A 11 -52.51 22.98 21.89
C ALA A 11 -51.73 22.80 20.57
N LEU A 12 -51.15 23.89 20.08
CA LEU A 12 -50.15 23.88 19.01
C LEU A 12 -48.89 23.21 19.56
N LEU A 13 -48.76 21.90 19.35
CA LEU A 13 -47.47 21.22 19.42
C LEU A 13 -46.56 21.88 18.37
N PRO A 14 -45.38 22.41 18.74
CA PRO A 14 -44.45 22.93 17.75
C PRO A 14 -44.08 21.80 16.79
N ALA A 15 -44.37 22.01 15.50
CA ALA A 15 -43.89 21.12 14.46
C ALA A 15 -42.36 21.13 14.50
N VAL A 16 -41.78 20.03 14.98
CA VAL A 16 -40.33 19.81 14.90
C VAL A 16 -40.02 19.68 13.41
N LEU A 17 -39.54 20.77 12.81
CA LEU A 17 -39.00 20.72 11.46
C LEU A 17 -37.91 19.64 11.44
N PRO A 18 -37.89 18.74 10.44
CA PRO A 18 -36.84 17.74 10.35
C PRO A 18 -35.49 18.45 10.32
N ALA A 19 -34.56 17.97 11.16
CA ALA A 19 -33.19 18.47 11.18
C ALA A 19 -32.60 18.44 9.76
N ALA A 20 -31.94 19.52 9.36
CA ALA A 20 -31.28 19.58 8.05
C ALA A 20 -30.24 18.45 7.95
N GLU A 21 -30.21 17.75 6.81
CA GLU A 21 -29.23 16.68 6.63
C GLU A 21 -27.79 17.22 6.72
N PRO A 22 -26.89 16.56 7.46
CA PRO A 22 -25.48 16.94 7.49
C PRO A 22 -24.85 16.99 6.09
N GLY A 23 -24.07 18.03 5.83
CA GLY A 23 -23.28 18.16 4.61
C GLY A 23 -22.14 17.13 4.54
N LYS A 24 -21.68 16.84 3.32
CA LYS A 24 -20.54 15.92 3.09
C LYS A 24 -19.21 16.58 3.46
N ALA A 25 -18.36 15.82 4.14
CA ALA A 25 -17.00 16.22 4.48
C ALA A 25 -16.04 15.05 4.27
N GLU A 26 -14.75 15.33 4.36
CA GLU A 26 -13.71 14.32 4.32
C GLU A 26 -12.55 14.67 5.27
N MET A 27 -11.86 13.63 5.71
CA MET A 27 -10.62 13.74 6.48
C MET A 27 -9.45 13.18 5.67
N ALA A 28 -8.34 13.92 5.65
CA ALA A 28 -7.15 13.57 4.87
C ALA A 28 -5.89 14.21 5.47
N GLY A 29 -4.72 13.63 5.20
CA GLY A 29 -3.42 14.16 5.59
C GLY A 29 -2.42 13.03 5.82
N TYR A 30 -1.33 13.35 6.51
CA TYR A 30 -0.24 12.42 6.77
C TYR A 30 -0.06 12.17 8.26
N MET A 31 0.37 10.95 8.61
CA MET A 31 0.97 10.67 9.91
C MET A 31 2.47 10.49 9.71
N LEU A 32 3.27 11.27 10.44
CA LEU A 32 4.70 11.47 10.18
C LEU A 32 5.56 10.69 11.16
N VAL A 33 6.48 9.87 10.66
CA VAL A 33 7.40 9.06 11.46
C VAL A 33 8.81 9.64 11.41
N PRO A 34 9.33 10.19 12.51
CA PRO A 34 10.68 10.72 12.55
C PRO A 34 11.70 9.58 12.75
N VAL A 35 12.79 9.64 11.99
CA VAL A 35 13.87 8.65 11.98
C VAL A 35 15.24 9.33 12.04
N ASP A 36 16.26 8.58 12.45
CA ASP A 36 17.65 9.03 12.35
C ASP A 36 18.16 9.05 10.90
N ARG A 37 19.19 9.85 10.64
CA ARG A 37 19.84 9.88 9.32
C ARG A 37 20.69 8.63 9.13
N VAL A 38 20.69 8.12 7.91
CA VAL A 38 21.45 6.95 7.49
C VAL A 38 22.63 7.40 6.63
N PRO A 39 23.84 6.84 6.82
CA PRO A 39 24.98 7.14 5.96
C PRO A 39 24.69 6.85 4.48
N ALA A 40 25.15 7.75 3.60
CA ALA A 40 24.87 7.72 2.16
C ALA A 40 25.25 6.42 1.45
N LYS A 41 26.15 5.61 2.02
CA LYS A 41 26.58 4.32 1.46
C LYS A 41 25.54 3.20 1.54
N TYR A 42 24.54 3.30 2.42
CA TYR A 42 23.48 2.29 2.56
C TYR A 42 22.37 2.52 1.53
N ASN A 43 22.75 2.57 0.26
CA ASN A 43 21.96 3.02 -0.87
C ASN A 43 21.50 1.88 -1.80
N ALA A 44 21.47 0.64 -1.30
CA ALA A 44 21.01 -0.56 -1.99
C ALA A 44 19.66 -1.04 -1.44
N GLY A 45 18.76 -0.09 -1.17
CA GLY A 45 17.38 -0.36 -0.79
C GLY A 45 17.11 -0.38 0.70
N PHE A 46 15.98 -0.97 1.08
CA PHE A 46 15.50 -0.99 2.46
C PHE A 46 14.58 -2.19 2.72
N SER A 47 14.30 -2.42 4.01
CA SER A 47 13.14 -3.20 4.45
C SER A 47 12.54 -2.62 5.72
N VAL A 48 11.28 -2.95 5.97
CA VAL A 48 10.53 -2.53 7.15
C VAL A 48 9.39 -3.52 7.43
N TYR A 49 8.98 -3.60 8.68
CA TYR A 49 7.73 -4.24 9.07
C TYR A 49 6.68 -3.16 9.32
N ALA A 50 5.62 -3.16 8.51
CA ALA A 50 4.47 -2.29 8.70
C ALA A 50 3.30 -3.09 9.26
N ALA A 51 2.60 -2.56 10.27
CA ALA A 51 1.39 -3.21 10.76
C ALA A 51 0.29 -3.19 9.68
N ALA A 52 -0.43 -4.30 9.52
CA ALA A 52 -1.58 -4.44 8.65
C ALA A 52 -2.86 -4.51 9.50
N TRP A 53 -3.85 -3.67 9.19
CA TRP A 53 -5.16 -3.71 9.82
C TRP A 53 -6.20 -2.93 8.97
N PRO A 54 -7.51 -3.21 9.14
CA PRO A 54 -8.57 -2.33 8.66
C PRO A 54 -8.53 -0.97 9.34
N LEU A 55 -8.31 0.11 8.58
CA LEU A 55 -8.36 1.46 9.16
C LEU A 55 -9.79 1.84 9.56
N LEU A 56 -10.77 1.40 8.78
CA LEU A 56 -12.19 1.64 9.01
C LEU A 56 -12.90 0.32 9.29
N THR A 57 -13.89 0.37 10.18
CA THR A 57 -14.69 -0.80 10.57
C THR A 57 -15.54 -1.36 9.42
N GLN A 58 -15.84 -0.54 8.42
CA GLN A 58 -16.52 -0.92 7.18
C GLN A 58 -15.83 -0.21 6.01
N TYR A 59 -15.68 -0.90 4.89
CA TYR A 59 -15.12 -0.31 3.68
C TYR A 59 -16.09 0.72 3.09
N PRO A 60 -15.70 2.00 2.89
CA PRO A 60 -16.65 3.05 2.54
C PRO A 60 -16.78 3.31 1.03
N GLY A 61 -16.33 2.37 0.19
CA GLY A 61 -16.42 2.46 -1.28
C GLY A 61 -15.16 2.97 -1.96
N HIS A 62 -15.16 2.96 -3.30
CA HIS A 62 -13.96 3.16 -4.15
C HIS A 62 -13.36 4.57 -4.09
N ARG A 63 -14.01 5.53 -3.42
CA ARG A 63 -13.41 6.84 -3.14
C ARG A 63 -12.36 6.77 -2.03
N PHE A 64 -12.41 5.73 -1.18
CA PHE A 64 -11.44 5.48 -0.12
C PHE A 64 -10.03 5.35 -0.67
N GLN A 65 -9.12 6.14 -0.13
CA GLN A 65 -7.71 6.02 -0.46
C GLN A 65 -6.88 6.38 0.76
N THR A 66 -6.08 5.41 1.19
CA THR A 66 -5.08 5.59 2.23
C THR A 66 -4.03 4.50 2.07
N GLY A 67 -2.76 4.87 2.18
CA GLY A 67 -1.74 3.92 2.59
C GLY A 67 -1.88 3.65 4.07
N LEU A 68 -1.34 2.52 4.52
CA LEU A 68 -0.84 2.36 5.87
C LEU A 68 0.60 2.91 5.93
N PHE A 69 1.30 2.71 7.04
CA PHE A 69 2.66 3.20 7.18
C PHE A 69 3.60 2.58 6.14
N GLY A 70 4.29 3.44 5.41
CA GLY A 70 5.20 3.06 4.34
C GLY A 70 6.23 4.16 4.06
N THR A 71 6.79 4.15 2.85
CA THR A 71 7.84 5.07 2.43
C THR A 71 7.86 5.25 0.92
N TRP A 72 8.58 6.27 0.47
CA TRP A 72 8.90 6.55 -0.93
C TRP A 72 10.41 6.35 -1.13
N MET A 73 10.79 5.38 -1.96
CA MET A 73 12.18 5.12 -2.29
C MET A 73 12.58 5.88 -3.55
N PHE A 74 13.31 6.97 -3.39
CA PHE A 74 13.83 7.78 -4.48
C PHE A 74 15.22 7.33 -4.94
N ALA A 75 15.60 7.73 -6.15
CA ALA A 75 16.99 7.65 -6.60
C ALA A 75 17.89 8.61 -5.81
N GLN A 76 19.10 8.17 -5.51
CA GLN A 76 20.16 8.99 -4.91
C GLN A 76 20.95 9.70 -6.02
N HIS A 77 21.21 10.99 -5.81
CA HIS A 77 22.01 11.83 -6.71
C HIS A 77 23.24 12.38 -5.98
N ASP A 78 24.40 12.42 -6.65
CA ASP A 78 25.66 12.94 -6.11
C ASP A 78 25.72 14.49 -6.06
N GLY A 79 24.59 15.16 -6.37
CA GLY A 79 24.45 16.61 -6.45
C GLY A 79 22.97 17.01 -6.47
N GLU A 80 22.64 18.16 -7.08
CA GLU A 80 21.24 18.55 -7.24
C GLU A 80 20.47 17.54 -8.07
N LYS A 81 19.32 17.09 -7.56
CA LYS A 81 18.40 16.27 -8.33
C LYS A 81 17.97 17.01 -9.61
N PRO A 82 17.73 16.30 -10.72
CA PRO A 82 17.18 16.93 -11.91
C PRO A 82 15.92 17.75 -11.59
N LYS A 83 15.84 18.95 -12.15
CA LYS A 83 14.63 19.78 -12.05
C LYS A 83 13.48 19.04 -12.75
N ASP A 84 12.29 19.13 -12.15
CA ASP A 84 11.06 18.56 -12.70
C ASP A 84 11.13 17.05 -12.97
N LEU A 85 11.88 16.30 -12.16
CA LEU A 85 11.86 14.84 -12.16
C LEU A 85 11.33 14.32 -10.83
N TYR A 86 10.12 13.76 -10.87
CA TYR A 86 9.56 12.93 -9.81
C TYR A 86 9.54 11.47 -10.25
N SER A 87 10.14 10.57 -9.46
CA SER A 87 10.09 9.12 -9.68
C SER A 87 10.56 8.40 -8.42
N ASP A 88 9.85 7.34 -8.03
CA ASP A 88 10.12 6.56 -6.83
C ASP A 88 9.49 5.16 -6.89
N ILE A 89 9.69 4.41 -5.80
CA ILE A 89 8.83 3.28 -5.42
C ILE A 89 8.06 3.70 -4.16
N GLU A 90 6.74 3.83 -4.28
CA GLU A 90 5.84 4.36 -3.23
C GLU A 90 4.77 3.37 -2.76
N GLY A 91 4.75 2.16 -3.30
CA GLY A 91 3.80 1.13 -2.89
C GLY A 91 3.99 0.66 -1.44
N GLY A 92 3.00 -0.06 -0.95
CA GLY A 92 2.92 -0.53 0.41
C GLY A 92 1.56 -1.14 0.69
N LEU A 93 1.20 -1.26 1.97
CA LEU A 93 -0.14 -1.66 2.38
C LEU A 93 -1.12 -0.50 2.24
N GLY A 94 -2.34 -0.75 1.77
CA GLY A 94 -3.36 0.30 1.69
C GLY A 94 -4.58 -0.05 0.84
N TRP A 95 -5.27 1.01 0.42
CA TRP A 95 -6.41 1.01 -0.50
C TRP A 95 -6.21 2.13 -1.51
N TRP A 96 -6.41 1.83 -2.79
CA TRP A 96 -6.26 2.78 -3.89
C TRP A 96 -7.57 2.86 -4.67
N ARG A 97 -7.83 4.00 -5.32
CA ARG A 97 -9.09 4.24 -6.04
C ARG A 97 -9.27 3.34 -7.26
N ASP A 98 -8.18 2.77 -7.76
CA ASP A 98 -8.15 1.84 -8.89
C ASP A 98 -8.21 0.37 -8.48
N THR A 99 -8.19 0.05 -7.18
CA THR A 99 -8.45 -1.30 -6.65
C THR A 99 -9.89 -1.70 -6.95
N ARG A 100 -10.11 -2.78 -7.72
CA ARG A 100 -11.46 -3.23 -8.13
C ARG A 100 -12.16 -4.16 -7.16
N PHE A 101 -11.40 -4.89 -6.32
CA PHE A 101 -11.97 -5.84 -5.34
C PHE A 101 -11.53 -5.49 -3.91
N PRO A 102 -11.83 -4.28 -3.41
CA PRO A 102 -11.43 -3.86 -2.08
C PRO A 102 -12.28 -4.52 -0.97
N THR A 103 -11.67 -4.67 0.20
CA THR A 103 -12.33 -5.11 1.45
C THR A 103 -11.95 -4.17 2.59
N GLU A 104 -12.44 -4.43 3.79
CA GLU A 104 -11.96 -3.80 5.03
C GLU A 104 -10.47 -4.09 5.28
N THR A 105 -9.92 -5.19 4.77
CA THR A 105 -8.50 -5.55 4.93
C THR A 105 -7.66 -4.86 3.82
N PRO A 106 -6.49 -4.29 4.12
CA PRO A 106 -5.64 -3.64 3.12
C PRO A 106 -5.06 -4.66 2.13
N LYS A 107 -4.71 -4.19 0.94
CA LYS A 107 -3.89 -4.91 -0.03
C LYS A 107 -2.47 -4.36 -0.04
N PHE A 108 -1.54 -5.09 -0.66
CA PHE A 108 -0.20 -4.59 -0.95
C PHE A 108 -0.01 -4.41 -2.47
N ILE A 109 0.51 -3.25 -2.89
CA ILE A 109 0.97 -3.00 -4.27
C ILE A 109 2.42 -2.55 -4.27
N MET A 110 3.09 -2.65 -5.42
CA MET A 110 4.48 -2.25 -5.55
C MET A 110 4.69 -0.74 -5.76
N GLY A 111 3.78 -0.07 -6.48
CA GLY A 111 3.78 1.38 -6.67
C GLY A 111 5.08 1.96 -7.24
N GLY A 112 5.59 1.43 -8.36
CA GLY A 112 6.69 2.08 -9.06
C GLY A 112 6.19 3.24 -9.90
N VAL A 113 6.75 4.43 -9.73
CA VAL A 113 6.34 5.66 -10.42
C VAL A 113 7.44 6.06 -11.40
N GLY A 114 7.16 5.90 -12.70
CA GLY A 114 8.00 6.44 -13.78
C GLY A 114 7.97 7.97 -13.80
N ALA A 115 8.78 8.59 -14.66
CA ALA A 115 8.97 10.03 -14.65
C ALA A 115 7.64 10.82 -14.65
N ASN A 116 7.43 11.62 -13.60
CA ASN A 116 6.29 12.51 -13.40
C ASN A 116 4.93 11.82 -13.56
N PHE A 117 4.80 10.61 -13.00
CA PHE A 117 3.60 9.78 -13.07
C PHE A 117 3.19 9.36 -14.48
N LYS A 118 4.07 9.50 -15.49
CA LYS A 118 3.77 9.10 -16.87
C LYS A 118 3.42 7.61 -16.97
N ASP A 119 4.08 6.80 -16.15
CA ASP A 119 3.91 5.37 -16.02
C ASP A 119 3.81 5.02 -14.54
N ILE A 120 2.94 4.06 -14.19
CA ILE A 120 2.85 3.52 -12.83
C ILE A 120 2.74 2.01 -12.94
N ALA A 121 3.60 1.28 -12.24
CA ALA A 121 3.57 -0.17 -12.17
C ALA A 121 3.26 -0.63 -10.74
N ASN A 122 2.09 -1.24 -10.54
CA ASN A 122 1.59 -1.64 -9.22
C ASN A 122 1.81 -3.12 -8.91
N GLY A 123 2.19 -3.91 -9.92
CA GLY A 123 2.48 -5.34 -9.81
C GLY A 123 2.54 -5.97 -11.21
N PRO A 124 2.79 -7.28 -11.32
CA PRO A 124 2.68 -7.97 -12.60
C PRO A 124 1.30 -7.74 -13.22
N ALA A 125 1.26 -7.34 -14.50
CA ALA A 125 0.03 -7.06 -15.24
C ALA A 125 -0.84 -5.90 -14.72
N HIS A 126 -0.32 -5.05 -13.82
CA HIS A 126 -1.10 -3.96 -13.24
C HIS A 126 -0.33 -2.62 -13.18
N GLY A 127 -1.01 -1.55 -13.56
CA GLY A 127 -0.43 -0.22 -13.73
C GLY A 127 -1.47 0.80 -14.20
N ARG A 128 -1.03 2.04 -14.44
CA ARG A 128 -1.90 3.18 -14.78
C ARG A 128 -2.58 3.07 -16.15
N GLY A 129 -1.94 2.38 -17.09
CA GLY A 129 -2.35 2.34 -18.49
C GLY A 129 -3.44 1.31 -18.82
N ASN A 130 -3.61 1.08 -20.12
CA ASN A 130 -4.41 0.00 -20.69
C ASN A 130 -3.54 -0.80 -21.68
N TRP A 131 -4.02 -1.90 -22.26
CA TRP A 131 -3.15 -2.72 -23.10
C TRP A 131 -2.75 -2.10 -24.44
N GLU A 132 -3.42 -1.05 -24.89
CA GLU A 132 -3.01 -0.25 -26.06
C GLU A 132 -1.89 0.73 -25.69
N LYS A 133 -1.94 1.29 -24.48
CA LYS A 133 -0.94 2.18 -23.88
C LYS A 133 -0.58 1.65 -22.50
N PRO A 134 0.32 0.64 -22.39
CA PRO A 134 0.53 -0.13 -21.17
C PRO A 134 0.86 0.71 -19.94
N GLN A 135 1.64 1.77 -20.12
CA GLN A 135 2.02 2.73 -19.07
C GLN A 135 2.27 2.13 -17.68
N GLY A 136 3.07 1.05 -17.64
CA GLY A 136 3.42 0.29 -16.44
C GLY A 136 2.85 -1.12 -16.32
N LEU A 137 1.88 -1.54 -17.15
CA LEU A 137 1.31 -2.91 -17.12
C LEU A 137 2.34 -4.03 -17.34
N TYR A 138 3.46 -3.75 -18.00
CA TYR A 138 4.60 -4.67 -18.19
C TYR A 138 5.81 -4.36 -17.29
N GLY A 139 5.71 -3.36 -16.41
CA GLY A 139 6.85 -2.82 -15.67
C GLY A 139 7.44 -3.77 -14.64
N VAL A 140 6.67 -4.75 -14.17
CA VAL A 140 7.06 -5.70 -13.13
C VAL A 140 7.08 -7.13 -13.68
N ALA A 141 8.20 -7.82 -13.47
CA ALA A 141 8.35 -9.25 -13.77
C ALA A 141 8.20 -10.09 -12.49
N GLN A 142 7.38 -11.13 -12.54
CA GLN A 142 7.25 -12.12 -11.49
C GLN A 142 8.55 -12.93 -11.38
N LEU A 143 8.97 -13.19 -10.13
CA LEU A 143 10.19 -13.94 -9.83
C LEU A 143 9.89 -15.20 -9.01
N SER A 144 9.03 -15.13 -8.00
CA SER A 144 8.76 -16.29 -7.14
C SER A 144 7.93 -17.33 -7.86
N PRO A 145 8.30 -18.63 -7.79
CA PRO A 145 7.42 -19.72 -8.18
C PRO A 145 6.42 -20.07 -7.07
N TRP A 146 6.57 -19.54 -5.84
CA TRP A 146 5.77 -20.00 -4.69
C TRP A 146 4.63 -19.04 -4.31
N LEU A 147 4.52 -17.90 -5.00
CA LEU A 147 3.52 -16.88 -4.71
C LEU A 147 2.89 -16.37 -6.00
N LEU A 148 1.57 -16.49 -6.11
CA LEU A 148 0.75 -15.84 -7.13
C LEU A 148 0.51 -14.38 -6.71
N PHE A 149 0.93 -13.43 -7.55
CA PHE A 149 0.61 -12.01 -7.38
C PHE A 149 -0.67 -11.69 -8.19
N PRO A 150 -1.81 -11.38 -7.55
CA PRO A 150 -3.04 -11.01 -8.25
C PRO A 150 -2.93 -9.66 -8.96
N ILE A 151 -3.69 -9.47 -10.04
CA ILE A 151 -3.67 -8.21 -10.81
C ILE A 151 -4.07 -7.03 -9.91
N ASP A 152 -5.06 -7.22 -9.03
CA ASP A 152 -5.59 -6.20 -8.11
C ASP A 152 -4.71 -5.96 -6.85
N GLY A 153 -3.49 -6.51 -6.80
CA GLY A 153 -2.58 -6.43 -5.64
C GLY A 153 -2.60 -7.67 -4.75
N LEU A 154 -1.57 -7.81 -3.91
CA LEU A 154 -1.46 -8.91 -2.96
C LEU A 154 -2.48 -8.74 -1.83
N ASN A 155 -3.31 -9.76 -1.62
CA ASN A 155 -4.25 -9.79 -0.51
C ASN A 155 -3.54 -10.13 0.79
N VAL A 156 -3.75 -9.31 1.81
CA VAL A 156 -3.49 -9.69 3.20
C VAL A 156 -4.67 -10.56 3.65
N LYS A 157 -4.40 -11.58 4.50
CA LYS A 157 -5.43 -12.47 5.01
C LYS A 157 -6.57 -11.68 5.66
N GLN A 158 -7.80 -11.96 5.27
CA GLN A 158 -8.97 -11.24 5.76
C GLN A 158 -9.07 -11.31 7.29
N GLY A 159 -9.39 -10.17 7.90
CA GLY A 159 -9.46 -10.04 9.37
C GLY A 159 -8.10 -9.88 10.06
N THR A 160 -7.01 -9.67 9.31
CA THR A 160 -5.71 -9.31 9.89
C THR A 160 -5.82 -8.05 10.73
N HIS A 161 -5.25 -8.06 11.93
CA HIS A 161 -5.41 -6.99 12.92
C HIS A 161 -4.12 -6.73 13.69
N GLY A 162 -3.34 -5.75 13.23
CA GLY A 162 -2.07 -5.35 13.85
C GLY A 162 -0.90 -6.30 13.61
N GLY A 163 -1.06 -7.31 12.74
CA GLY A 163 0.04 -8.18 12.32
C GLY A 163 1.07 -7.41 11.48
N LEU A 164 2.35 -7.68 11.70
CA LEU A 164 3.46 -7.05 10.99
C LEU A 164 3.69 -7.70 9.62
N PHE A 165 3.54 -6.92 8.56
CA PHE A 165 3.88 -7.30 7.20
C PHE A 165 5.29 -6.79 6.87
N GLY A 166 6.26 -7.71 6.81
CA GLY A 166 7.63 -7.39 6.43
C GLY A 166 7.74 -7.24 4.92
N TYR A 167 8.22 -6.09 4.44
CA TYR A 167 8.52 -5.89 3.04
C TYR A 167 9.76 -5.01 2.84
N GLY A 168 10.35 -5.09 1.66
CA GLY A 168 11.47 -4.25 1.28
C GLY A 168 11.83 -4.39 -0.19
N TYR A 169 12.64 -3.46 -0.68
CA TYR A 169 13.18 -3.51 -2.03
C TYR A 169 14.69 -3.59 -1.95
N LEU A 170 15.28 -4.60 -2.57
CA LEU A 170 16.72 -4.77 -2.70
C LEU A 170 17.06 -5.09 -4.18
N PRO A 171 18.18 -4.60 -4.71
CA PRO A 171 18.55 -4.89 -6.09
C PRO A 171 19.09 -6.31 -6.21
N LEU A 172 18.69 -7.03 -7.26
CA LEU A 172 19.31 -8.30 -7.67
C LEU A 172 20.01 -8.16 -9.02
N PRO A 173 21.18 -8.80 -9.25
CA PRO A 173 21.93 -8.72 -10.50
C PRO A 173 21.34 -9.63 -11.60
N LEU A 174 20.05 -9.47 -11.90
CA LEU A 174 19.34 -10.27 -12.90
C LEU A 174 19.63 -9.77 -14.32
N ALA A 175 19.51 -8.46 -14.54
CA ALA A 175 19.78 -7.82 -15.82
C ALA A 175 21.26 -7.50 -16.02
N GLN A 176 21.60 -7.10 -17.25
CA GLN A 176 22.87 -6.46 -17.58
C GLN A 176 22.58 -5.05 -18.07
N ALA A 177 23.46 -4.11 -17.73
CA ALA A 177 23.36 -2.74 -18.22
C ALA A 177 23.65 -2.68 -19.72
N LYS A 178 22.96 -1.77 -20.42
CA LYS A 178 23.05 -1.56 -21.86
C LYS A 178 23.31 -0.07 -22.10
N THR A 179 24.45 0.24 -22.73
CA THR A 179 24.78 1.62 -23.14
C THR A 179 23.86 2.13 -24.24
N THR A 180 23.30 1.22 -25.04
CA THR A 180 22.25 1.49 -26.02
C THR A 180 21.34 0.27 -26.15
N THR A 181 20.03 0.47 -26.02
CA THR A 181 19.02 -0.44 -26.59
C THR A 181 18.51 0.15 -27.90
N ALA A 182 17.50 -0.49 -28.52
CA ALA A 182 16.80 0.14 -29.64
C ALA A 182 16.11 1.47 -29.25
N LYS A 183 15.91 1.75 -27.95
CA LYS A 183 15.12 2.90 -27.46
C LYS A 183 15.82 3.79 -26.44
N ALA A 184 16.59 3.24 -25.50
CA ALA A 184 17.19 3.96 -24.38
C ALA A 184 18.45 3.28 -23.81
N PRO A 185 19.43 4.00 -23.25
CA PRO A 185 20.38 3.44 -22.29
C PRO A 185 19.63 2.87 -21.08
N MET A 186 20.05 1.73 -20.56
CA MET A 186 19.35 1.01 -19.49
C MET A 186 20.34 0.48 -18.48
N GLY A 187 20.15 0.78 -17.20
CA GLY A 187 20.96 0.20 -16.11
C GLY A 187 20.61 -1.26 -15.80
N ASP A 188 21.20 -1.79 -14.73
CA ASP A 188 21.08 -3.20 -14.31
C ASP A 188 20.32 -3.41 -13.00
N ASN A 189 19.84 -2.35 -12.35
CA ASN A 189 19.16 -2.47 -11.06
C ASN A 189 17.77 -3.10 -11.23
N CYS A 190 17.65 -4.37 -10.87
CA CYS A 190 16.36 -5.04 -10.68
C CYS A 190 15.92 -4.91 -9.23
N TRP A 191 15.25 -3.80 -8.89
CA TRP A 191 14.68 -3.59 -7.56
C TRP A 191 13.60 -4.64 -7.29
N THR A 192 13.94 -5.59 -6.41
CA THR A 192 13.16 -6.79 -6.13
C THR A 192 12.43 -6.64 -4.81
N LEU A 193 11.12 -6.87 -4.83
CA LEU A 193 10.30 -6.97 -3.63
C LEU A 193 10.67 -8.23 -2.85
N PHE A 194 11.11 -8.06 -1.62
CA PHE A 194 11.24 -9.12 -0.62
C PHE A 194 10.12 -9.02 0.39
N LEU A 195 9.51 -10.15 0.74
CA LEU A 195 8.52 -10.25 1.79
C LEU A 195 9.02 -11.11 2.96
N ASN A 196 8.54 -10.78 4.16
CA ASN A 196 8.58 -11.65 5.33
C ASN A 196 7.22 -11.59 6.02
N THR A 197 6.40 -12.62 5.77
CA THR A 197 5.02 -12.78 6.27
C THR A 197 4.92 -14.12 6.99
N GLY A 198 3.80 -14.37 7.68
CA GLY A 198 3.62 -15.60 8.47
C GLY A 198 3.60 -16.87 7.61
N ASN A 199 3.23 -16.76 6.33
CA ASN A 199 3.07 -17.89 5.40
C ASN A 199 3.89 -17.80 4.10
N PHE A 200 4.69 -16.74 3.90
CA PHE A 200 5.62 -16.61 2.77
C PHE A 200 6.82 -15.72 3.12
N LYS A 201 8.03 -16.14 2.72
CA LYS A 201 9.25 -15.36 2.87
C LYS A 201 10.10 -15.42 1.59
N GLY A 202 10.68 -14.30 1.19
CA GLY A 202 11.65 -14.24 0.09
C GLY A 202 11.28 -13.28 -1.03
N PRO A 203 12.00 -13.33 -2.16
CA PRO A 203 11.76 -12.45 -3.29
C PRO A 203 10.46 -12.83 -4.01
N VAL A 204 9.72 -11.83 -4.47
CA VAL A 204 8.42 -12.01 -5.14
C VAL A 204 8.49 -11.67 -6.62
N CYS A 205 8.89 -10.44 -6.93
CA CYS A 205 8.89 -9.86 -8.26
C CYS A 205 9.80 -8.63 -8.27
N PHE A 206 10.13 -8.12 -9.44
CA PHE A 206 11.03 -6.96 -9.56
C PHE A 206 10.58 -6.00 -10.66
N PHE A 207 10.90 -4.73 -10.48
CA PHE A 207 10.78 -3.74 -11.55
C PHE A 207 11.83 -4.01 -12.61
N THR A 208 11.40 -4.18 -13.86
CA THR A 208 12.31 -4.31 -15.00
C THR A 208 13.11 -3.00 -15.15
N PRO A 209 14.42 -3.05 -15.46
CA PRO A 209 15.18 -1.81 -15.67
C PRO A 209 14.59 -0.92 -16.78
N TYR A 210 13.96 -1.53 -17.80
CA TYR A 210 13.32 -0.79 -18.90
C TYR A 210 12.15 0.11 -18.42
N PHE A 211 11.42 -0.29 -17.37
CA PHE A 211 10.36 0.54 -16.78
C PHE A 211 10.84 1.93 -16.36
N TRP A 212 12.08 2.06 -15.90
CA TRP A 212 12.64 3.37 -15.56
C TRP A 212 13.29 4.02 -16.78
N ALA A 213 14.09 3.24 -17.51
CA ALA A 213 14.92 3.72 -18.61
C ALA A 213 14.11 4.34 -19.76
N HIS A 214 12.90 3.85 -20.03
CA HIS A 214 12.07 4.42 -21.11
C HIS A 214 11.57 5.84 -20.85
N SER A 215 11.80 6.39 -19.65
CA SER A 215 11.51 7.80 -19.33
C SER A 215 12.25 8.80 -20.24
N VAL A 216 13.27 8.35 -20.99
CA VAL A 216 13.90 9.16 -22.04
C VAL A 216 12.92 9.61 -23.14
N GLU A 217 11.82 8.89 -23.34
CA GLU A 217 10.73 9.26 -24.26
C GLU A 217 9.97 10.50 -23.76
N VAL A 218 9.97 10.75 -22.44
CA VAL A 218 9.42 11.98 -21.84
C VAL A 218 10.43 13.12 -21.94
N ASN A 219 11.68 12.85 -21.57
CA ASN A 219 12.78 13.79 -21.66
C ASN A 219 14.11 13.03 -21.76
N PRO A 220 14.89 13.18 -22.85
CA PRO A 220 16.19 12.50 -23.00
C PRO A 220 17.18 12.76 -21.86
N ALA A 221 17.05 13.89 -21.16
CA ALA A 221 17.90 14.22 -20.00
C ALA A 221 17.69 13.29 -18.79
N TYR A 222 16.62 12.48 -18.79
CA TYR A 222 16.35 11.50 -17.73
C TYR A 222 17.17 10.21 -17.86
N ALA A 223 17.92 10.03 -18.95
CA ALA A 223 18.81 8.88 -19.13
C ALA A 223 19.79 8.74 -17.94
N GLY A 224 19.79 7.56 -17.31
CA GLY A 224 20.63 7.27 -16.14
C GLY A 224 20.32 8.08 -14.88
N GLN A 225 19.18 8.77 -14.82
CA GLN A 225 18.77 9.55 -13.64
C GLN A 225 17.79 8.81 -12.71
N LEU A 226 17.23 7.68 -13.16
CA LEU A 226 16.23 6.93 -12.41
C LEU A 226 16.82 5.63 -11.82
N LEU A 227 15.97 4.89 -11.12
CA LEU A 227 16.30 3.72 -10.32
C LEU A 227 16.85 2.54 -11.13
N ASP A 228 16.73 2.47 -12.45
CA ASP A 228 17.40 1.44 -13.25
C ASP A 228 18.93 1.52 -13.14
N THR A 229 19.47 2.74 -13.00
CA THR A 229 20.91 3.00 -12.95
C THR A 229 21.34 3.53 -11.58
N ARG A 230 20.55 4.43 -10.98
CA ARG A 230 20.91 5.10 -9.72
C ARG A 230 20.67 4.21 -8.50
N PRO A 231 21.52 4.30 -7.47
CA PRO A 231 21.23 3.71 -6.17
C PRO A 231 20.03 4.41 -5.50
N SER A 232 19.48 3.83 -4.44
CA SER A 232 18.36 4.41 -3.70
C SER A 232 18.83 5.40 -2.64
N ASP A 233 18.13 6.52 -2.43
CA ASP A 233 18.42 7.42 -1.31
C ASP A 233 18.12 6.72 0.04
N PRO A 234 19.13 6.53 0.93
CA PRO A 234 18.88 5.93 2.22
C PRO A 234 17.95 6.78 3.11
N ASN A 235 17.95 8.10 2.94
CA ASN A 235 17.26 9.05 3.81
C ASN A 235 15.90 9.46 3.26
N LYS A 236 14.96 8.52 3.34
CA LYS A 236 13.57 8.63 2.89
C LYS A 236 12.59 9.00 4.00
N ALA A 237 11.44 9.54 3.60
CA ALA A 237 10.35 9.84 4.51
C ALA A 237 9.56 8.57 4.85
N PHE A 238 9.13 8.42 6.10
CA PHE A 238 8.24 7.35 6.53
C PHE A 238 6.94 7.93 7.06
N GLN A 239 5.83 7.59 6.43
CA GLN A 239 4.55 8.21 6.70
C GLN A 239 3.40 7.25 6.40
N MET A 240 2.23 7.58 6.93
CA MET A 240 0.94 7.06 6.47
C MET A 240 0.22 8.19 5.75
N GLU A 241 -0.01 8.05 4.45
CA GLU A 241 -0.78 9.01 3.66
C GLU A 241 -2.25 8.61 3.59
N THR A 242 -3.13 9.52 3.99
CA THR A 242 -4.58 9.36 3.89
C THR A 242 -5.13 10.44 2.96
N GLN A 243 -5.68 10.02 1.83
CA GLN A 243 -6.28 10.94 0.85
C GLN A 243 -7.77 11.15 1.11
N TYR A 244 -8.46 10.14 1.64
CA TYR A 244 -9.90 10.23 1.89
C TYR A 244 -10.35 9.28 2.99
N VAL A 245 -10.93 9.84 4.06
CA VAL A 245 -11.81 9.16 5.01
C VAL A 245 -13.15 9.92 4.99
N PRO A 246 -14.30 9.27 4.81
CA PRO A 246 -15.58 9.97 4.74
C PRO A 246 -15.94 10.61 6.08
N ALA A 247 -16.53 11.79 6.02
CA ALA A 247 -17.03 12.54 7.15
C ALA A 247 -18.33 13.28 6.80
N ALA A 248 -18.93 13.90 7.80
CA ALA A 248 -20.08 14.79 7.66
C ALA A 248 -19.87 16.04 8.52
N VAL A 249 -20.47 17.16 8.12
CA VAL A 249 -20.37 18.45 8.80
C VAL A 249 -21.74 19.11 8.89
N ALA A 250 -22.02 19.78 10.00
CA ALA A 250 -23.26 20.51 10.22
C ALA A 250 -23.03 21.69 11.15
N GLN A 251 -23.94 22.67 11.12
CA GLN A 251 -23.98 23.77 12.08
C GLN A 251 -25.16 23.60 13.02
N ASP A 252 -24.98 23.97 14.28
CA ASP A 252 -26.09 24.09 15.22
C ASP A 252 -26.84 25.42 15.04
N ALA A 253 -27.93 25.61 15.79
CA ALA A 253 -28.74 26.83 15.72
C ALA A 253 -27.98 28.11 16.16
N THR A 254 -26.84 27.97 16.83
CA THR A 254 -25.98 29.07 17.27
C THR A 254 -24.85 29.39 16.29
N GLY A 255 -24.75 28.64 15.19
CA GLY A 255 -23.71 28.79 14.17
C GLY A 255 -22.40 28.03 14.46
N LYS A 256 -22.33 27.23 15.54
CA LYS A 256 -21.15 26.40 15.82
C LYS A 256 -21.10 25.24 14.85
N THR A 257 -19.92 24.98 14.30
CA THR A 257 -19.72 23.91 13.31
C THR A 257 -19.21 22.65 13.99
N PHE A 258 -19.91 21.54 13.74
CA PHE A 258 -19.59 20.20 14.21
C PHE A 258 -19.35 19.27 13.03
N ALA A 259 -18.61 18.20 13.27
CA ALA A 259 -18.39 17.17 12.28
C ALA A 259 -18.37 15.78 12.91
N ARG A 260 -18.70 14.78 12.10
CA ARG A 260 -18.55 13.37 12.43
C ARG A 260 -17.70 12.70 11.35
N VAL A 261 -16.69 11.95 11.75
CA VAL A 261 -15.81 11.16 10.86
C VAL A 261 -16.18 9.69 10.96
N ALA A 262 -15.98 8.94 9.87
CA ALA A 262 -16.17 7.50 9.91
C ALA A 262 -15.31 6.82 11.00
N PRO A 263 -15.85 5.79 11.69
CA PRO A 263 -15.14 5.10 12.77
C PRO A 263 -13.77 4.58 12.31
N THR A 264 -12.72 5.24 12.79
CA THR A 264 -11.33 4.96 12.47
C THR A 264 -10.70 4.23 13.65
N VAL A 265 -10.04 3.10 13.40
CA VAL A 265 -9.51 2.22 14.44
C VAL A 265 -8.02 1.96 14.30
N PHE A 266 -7.37 1.71 15.43
CA PHE A 266 -5.97 1.28 15.51
C PHE A 266 -5.85 0.04 16.43
N PRO A 267 -5.11 -0.99 16.01
CA PRO A 267 -4.90 -2.19 16.82
C PRO A 267 -4.04 -1.86 18.04
N VAL A 268 -4.28 -2.53 19.16
CA VAL A 268 -3.54 -2.35 20.41
C VAL A 268 -2.92 -3.67 20.84
N GLY A 269 -1.61 -3.65 21.04
CA GLY A 269 -0.85 -4.79 21.52
C GLY A 269 -1.09 -5.10 23.01
N PRO A 270 -0.57 -6.23 23.51
CA PRO A 270 -0.65 -6.62 24.91
C PRO A 270 -0.17 -5.53 25.89
N GLU A 271 0.80 -4.72 25.48
CA GLU A 271 1.40 -3.63 26.26
C GLU A 271 0.54 -2.35 26.30
N GLY A 272 -0.64 -2.36 25.68
CA GLY A 272 -1.62 -1.28 25.77
C GLY A 272 -1.43 -0.13 24.78
N TYR A 273 -0.40 -0.19 23.93
CA TYR A 273 -0.12 0.76 22.85
C TYR A 273 -0.19 0.10 21.46
N THR A 274 -0.26 0.92 20.42
CA THR A 274 -0.25 0.47 19.01
C THR A 274 1.17 0.40 18.49
N VAL A 275 1.56 -0.72 17.88
CA VAL A 275 2.77 -0.81 17.04
C VAL A 275 2.36 -0.56 15.59
N THR A 276 3.05 0.37 14.91
CA THR A 276 2.77 0.66 13.49
C THR A 276 3.92 0.29 12.57
N MET A 277 5.16 0.44 13.04
CA MET A 277 6.35 0.12 12.27
C MET A 277 7.42 -0.54 13.14
N HIS A 278 8.23 -1.41 12.53
CA HIS A 278 9.31 -2.11 13.21
C HIS A 278 10.48 -2.44 12.27
N ARG A 279 11.71 -2.41 12.81
CA ARG A 279 12.98 -2.76 12.15
C ARG A 279 13.19 -2.16 10.76
N LEU A 280 13.03 -0.85 10.67
CA LEU A 280 13.44 -0.14 9.47
C LEU A 280 14.95 -0.30 9.25
N THR A 281 15.33 -0.90 8.12
CA THR A 281 16.73 -1.20 7.80
C THR A 281 17.05 -0.70 6.39
N SER A 282 18.17 0.01 6.23
CA SER A 282 18.73 0.36 4.92
C SER A 282 19.97 -0.48 4.62
N TYR A 283 20.24 -0.77 3.36
CA TYR A 283 21.27 -1.73 2.96
C TYR A 283 22.32 -1.12 2.04
N ASP A 284 23.56 -1.56 2.13
CA ASP A 284 24.54 -1.41 1.04
C ASP A 284 24.61 -2.70 0.21
N ARG A 285 25.32 -2.68 -0.93
CA ARG A 285 25.37 -3.83 -1.85
C ARG A 285 25.96 -5.10 -1.22
N SER A 286 26.78 -4.98 -0.17
CA SER A 286 27.38 -6.13 0.51
C SER A 286 26.37 -6.92 1.35
N ALA A 287 25.19 -6.34 1.61
CA ALA A 287 24.09 -7.01 2.30
C ALA A 287 23.54 -8.20 1.52
N LEU A 288 23.52 -8.12 0.18
CA LEU A 288 22.94 -9.17 -0.68
C LEU A 288 23.53 -9.18 -2.09
N TYR A 289 23.50 -8.04 -2.79
CA TYR A 289 23.81 -7.93 -4.21
C TYR A 289 25.18 -8.53 -4.57
N ASP A 290 26.24 -8.16 -3.84
CA ASP A 290 27.61 -8.56 -4.19
C ASP A 290 27.81 -10.09 -4.12
N GLY A 291 27.23 -10.72 -3.11
CA GLY A 291 27.27 -12.18 -2.96
C GLY A 291 26.48 -12.91 -4.04
N VAL A 292 25.29 -12.40 -4.40
CA VAL A 292 24.48 -12.96 -5.49
C VAL A 292 25.19 -12.80 -6.84
N LYS A 293 25.83 -11.64 -7.07
CA LYS A 293 26.58 -11.38 -8.30
C LYS A 293 27.74 -12.36 -8.44
N ALA A 294 28.55 -12.52 -7.39
CA ALA A 294 29.65 -13.48 -7.38
C ALA A 294 29.17 -14.92 -7.65
N TRP A 295 28.04 -15.33 -7.08
CA TRP A 295 27.44 -16.64 -7.35
C TRP A 295 27.00 -16.80 -8.81
N PHE A 296 26.36 -15.79 -9.39
CA PHE A 296 25.95 -15.84 -10.79
C PHE A 296 27.15 -15.92 -11.74
N GLU A 297 28.28 -15.31 -11.36
CA GLU A 297 29.56 -15.32 -12.08
C GLU A 297 30.42 -16.59 -11.82
N GLY A 298 29.86 -17.61 -11.17
CA GLY A 298 30.50 -18.93 -10.98
C GLY A 298 31.02 -19.20 -9.58
N GLY A 299 30.84 -18.27 -8.64
CA GLY A 299 31.14 -18.46 -7.22
C GLY A 299 30.17 -19.41 -6.50
N ALA A 300 30.37 -19.56 -5.20
CA ALA A 300 29.55 -20.44 -4.37
C ALA A 300 28.10 -19.93 -4.24
N PRO A 301 27.09 -20.83 -4.16
CA PRO A 301 25.71 -20.45 -3.88
C PRO A 301 25.56 -19.65 -2.59
N VAL A 302 24.77 -18.57 -2.66
CA VAL A 302 24.39 -17.78 -1.47
C VAL A 302 22.98 -18.14 -1.02
N SER A 303 22.73 -18.05 0.29
CA SER A 303 21.47 -18.47 0.92
C SER A 303 20.30 -17.49 0.72
N GLY A 304 20.57 -16.27 0.28
CA GLY A 304 19.61 -15.16 0.22
C GLY A 304 19.39 -14.42 1.55
N ALA A 305 19.99 -14.89 2.65
CA ALA A 305 19.94 -14.18 3.92
C ALA A 305 20.76 -12.90 3.86
N ILE A 306 20.24 -11.82 4.46
CA ILE A 306 20.96 -10.55 4.57
C ILE A 306 22.26 -10.73 5.35
N ASN A 307 23.38 -10.29 4.78
CA ASN A 307 24.62 -10.11 5.49
C ASN A 307 24.52 -8.87 6.40
N PRO A 308 24.56 -9.02 7.73
CA PRO A 308 24.36 -7.91 8.66
C PRO A 308 25.44 -6.82 8.56
N LYS A 309 26.62 -7.13 8.00
CA LYS A 309 27.68 -6.11 7.80
C LYS A 309 27.29 -5.03 6.79
N GLY A 310 26.41 -5.36 5.85
CA GLY A 310 25.87 -4.41 4.87
C GLY A 310 24.53 -3.80 5.29
N ALA A 311 24.07 -4.05 6.52
CA ALA A 311 22.76 -3.60 7.00
C ALA A 311 22.92 -2.48 8.04
N TYR A 312 22.13 -1.42 7.89
CA TYR A 312 22.01 -0.34 8.86
C TYR A 312 20.58 -0.29 9.41
N LEU A 313 20.42 -0.73 10.66
CA LEU A 313 19.15 -0.61 11.38
C LEU A 313 18.95 0.85 11.78
N GLN A 314 17.99 1.51 11.13
CA GLN A 314 17.73 2.94 11.28
C GLN A 314 16.83 3.19 12.50
N PRO A 315 17.32 3.93 13.52
CA PRO A 315 16.51 4.21 14.70
C PRO A 315 15.29 5.09 14.42
N PHE A 316 14.16 4.75 15.06
CA PHE A 316 12.99 5.63 15.17
C PHE A 316 13.17 6.61 16.32
N LYS A 317 12.75 7.86 16.10
CA LYS A 317 12.76 8.91 17.12
C LYS A 317 11.43 9.00 17.83
N ASN A 318 11.46 9.51 19.06
CA ASN A 318 10.26 10.00 19.72
C ASN A 318 9.69 11.23 18.98
N GLY A 319 8.39 11.47 19.13
CA GLY A 319 7.68 12.53 18.44
C GLY A 319 7.16 12.09 17.07
N GLY A 320 7.05 13.05 16.15
CA GLY A 320 6.28 12.89 14.91
C GLY A 320 5.04 13.78 14.96
N GLY A 321 4.07 13.51 14.11
CA GLY A 321 2.86 14.32 14.09
C GLY A 321 1.81 13.83 13.12
N SER A 322 0.67 14.52 13.14
CA SER A 322 -0.39 14.34 12.16
C SER A 322 -0.65 15.68 11.47
N THR A 323 -0.82 15.62 10.16
CA THR A 323 -1.32 16.72 9.34
C THR A 323 -2.76 16.45 8.89
N TRP A 324 -3.46 15.52 9.57
CA TRP A 324 -4.85 15.23 9.28
C TRP A 324 -5.70 16.48 9.44
N ARG A 325 -6.49 16.72 8.41
CA ARG A 325 -7.39 17.84 8.25
C ARG A 325 -8.79 17.32 8.02
N LEU A 326 -9.77 18.04 8.54
CA LEU A 326 -11.18 17.78 8.35
C LEU A 326 -11.82 19.00 7.69
N TYR A 327 -12.59 18.77 6.64
CA TYR A 327 -13.13 19.86 5.83
C TYR A 327 -14.33 19.41 5.00
N ALA A 328 -15.22 20.36 4.70
CA ALA A 328 -16.35 20.11 3.80
C ALA A 328 -15.86 19.81 2.38
N GLU A 329 -16.63 19.02 1.63
CA GLU A 329 -16.34 18.75 0.23
C GLU A 329 -16.23 20.05 -0.58
N GLY A 330 -15.22 20.16 -1.46
CA GLY A 330 -14.96 21.37 -2.24
C GLY A 330 -14.19 22.47 -1.50
N THR A 331 -13.79 22.27 -0.25
CA THR A 331 -12.97 23.26 0.50
C THR A 331 -11.59 23.45 -0.16
N PRO A 332 -11.20 24.70 -0.49
CA PRO A 332 -9.86 25.02 -1.02
C PRO A 332 -8.74 24.59 -0.06
N LYS A 333 -7.57 24.20 -0.60
CA LYS A 333 -6.46 23.59 0.17
C LYS A 333 -6.01 24.45 1.36
N GLU A 334 -5.94 25.75 1.17
CA GLU A 334 -5.54 26.76 2.15
C GLU A 334 -6.56 26.96 3.28
N LYS A 335 -7.81 26.54 3.06
CA LYS A 335 -8.90 26.59 4.06
C LYS A 335 -9.13 25.24 4.76
N LYS A 336 -8.37 24.20 4.43
CA LYS A 336 -8.47 22.89 5.08
C LYS A 336 -7.83 22.93 6.47
N THR A 337 -8.62 22.65 7.50
CA THR A 337 -8.25 22.84 8.91
C THR A 337 -7.77 21.55 9.55
N ASN A 338 -6.67 21.61 10.31
CA ASN A 338 -6.10 20.45 11.02
C ASN A 338 -7.01 20.00 12.18
N ILE A 339 -6.98 18.71 12.49
CA ILE A 339 -7.54 18.18 13.74
C ILE A 339 -6.53 18.29 14.88
N ASP A 340 -7.01 18.38 16.12
CA ASP A 340 -6.16 18.33 17.31
C ASP A 340 -5.74 16.91 17.68
N TRP A 341 -4.91 16.30 16.82
CA TRP A 341 -4.40 14.94 17.03
C TRP A 341 -3.75 14.73 18.41
N LYS A 342 -3.01 15.74 18.88
CA LYS A 342 -2.22 15.66 20.12
C LYS A 342 -3.09 15.44 21.36
N SER A 343 -4.37 15.80 21.31
CA SER A 343 -5.30 15.57 22.43
C SER A 343 -5.63 14.10 22.66
N PHE A 344 -5.50 13.23 21.65
CA PHE A 344 -5.88 11.82 21.74
C PHE A 344 -4.80 10.80 21.35
N GLY A 345 -3.82 11.17 20.52
CA GLY A 345 -2.74 10.27 20.07
C GLY A 345 -1.36 10.84 20.36
N THR A 346 -0.52 10.08 21.06
CA THR A 346 0.88 10.43 21.35
C THR A 346 1.82 9.47 20.62
N PRO A 347 2.51 9.91 19.55
CA PRO A 347 3.50 9.07 18.89
C PRO A 347 4.74 8.88 19.77
N PHE A 348 5.28 7.67 19.78
CA PHE A 348 6.48 7.35 20.55
C PHE A 348 7.23 6.14 19.99
N SER A 349 8.48 6.01 20.42
CA SER A 349 9.37 4.91 20.10
C SER A 349 9.63 4.12 21.39
N PRO A 350 8.91 2.99 21.66
CA PRO A 350 9.12 2.19 22.88
C PRO A 350 10.55 1.66 23.00
N GLU A 351 11.19 1.40 21.86
CA GLU A 351 12.59 1.07 21.72
C GLU A 351 13.07 1.60 20.35
N PRO A 352 14.39 1.77 20.12
CA PRO A 352 14.90 2.39 18.89
C PRO A 352 14.43 1.73 17.58
N THR A 353 13.97 0.49 17.62
CA THR A 353 13.58 -0.29 16.43
C THR A 353 12.07 -0.37 16.20
N THR A 354 11.26 0.23 17.07
CA THR A 354 9.79 0.13 17.03
C THR A 354 9.16 1.51 17.13
N TYR A 355 8.16 1.79 16.31
CA TYR A 355 7.39 3.03 16.36
C TYR A 355 5.89 2.75 16.55
N GLY A 356 5.22 3.63 17.29
CA GLY A 356 3.85 3.41 17.68
C GLY A 356 3.16 4.60 18.32
N TYR A 357 1.98 4.35 18.87
CA TYR A 357 1.13 5.36 19.49
C TYR A 357 0.61 4.91 20.85
N LYS A 358 0.68 5.81 21.82
CA LYS A 358 -0.13 5.78 23.04
C LYS A 358 -1.39 6.60 22.84
N TRP A 359 -2.45 6.24 23.54
CA TRP A 359 -3.76 6.84 23.38
C TRP A 359 -4.25 7.46 24.69
N ASN A 360 -4.94 8.59 24.60
CA ASN A 360 -5.61 9.21 25.74
C ASN A 360 -6.97 8.54 25.96
N ASP A 361 -7.09 7.73 27.02
CA ASP A 361 -8.29 6.95 27.33
C ASP A 361 -9.54 7.80 27.62
N GLN A 362 -9.38 9.11 27.86
CA GLN A 362 -10.51 10.03 28.00
C GLN A 362 -11.12 10.44 26.65
N MET A 363 -10.37 10.28 25.55
CA MET A 363 -10.73 10.76 24.22
C MET A 363 -10.97 9.62 23.21
N VAL A 364 -10.34 8.46 23.40
CA VAL A 364 -10.55 7.28 22.55
C VAL A 364 -11.50 6.29 23.21
N VAL A 365 -12.13 5.43 22.39
CA VAL A 365 -12.92 4.30 22.90
C VAL A 365 -12.13 3.01 22.72
N ARG A 366 -11.75 2.36 23.83
CA ARG A 366 -11.16 1.02 23.78
C ARG A 366 -12.25 -0.02 23.56
N SER A 367 -12.00 -0.95 22.64
CA SER A 367 -12.90 -2.07 22.38
C SER A 367 -12.10 -3.32 22.07
N THR A 368 -12.78 -4.47 22.14
CA THR A 368 -12.24 -5.75 21.67
C THR A 368 -13.16 -6.24 20.56
N SER A 369 -12.62 -6.41 19.36
CA SER A 369 -13.29 -7.11 18.27
C SER A 369 -12.92 -8.59 18.30
N PRO A 370 -13.60 -9.45 17.51
CA PRO A 370 -13.17 -10.84 17.35
C PRO A 370 -11.71 -10.99 16.87
N GLN A 371 -11.17 -9.96 16.21
CA GLN A 371 -9.80 -9.95 15.67
C GLN A 371 -8.75 -9.47 16.70
N GLY A 372 -9.14 -8.67 17.69
CA GLY A 372 -8.20 -8.18 18.70
C GLY A 372 -8.65 -6.94 19.47
N LYS A 373 -7.79 -6.49 20.39
CA LYS A 373 -7.97 -5.23 21.13
C LYS A 373 -7.64 -4.06 20.23
N GLN A 374 -8.46 -3.02 20.26
CA GLN A 374 -8.27 -1.83 19.45
C GLN A 374 -8.72 -0.57 20.20
N VAL A 375 -8.30 0.57 19.69
CA VAL A 375 -8.90 1.87 20.01
C VAL A 375 -9.66 2.37 18.79
N MET A 376 -10.81 2.97 19.04
CA MET A 376 -11.50 3.82 18.09
C MET A 376 -11.13 5.28 18.40
N LEU A 377 -10.71 6.00 17.36
CA LEU A 377 -10.38 7.43 17.45
C LEU A 377 -11.66 8.26 17.69
N PRO A 378 -11.56 9.52 18.15
CA PRO A 378 -12.72 10.40 18.25
C PRO A 378 -13.48 10.48 16.93
N GLU A 379 -14.78 10.20 16.96
CA GLU A 379 -15.66 10.34 15.80
C GLU A 379 -16.15 11.79 15.65
N TYR A 380 -16.29 12.53 16.74
CA TYR A 380 -16.94 13.84 16.75
C TYR A 380 -15.95 14.97 17.02
N PHE A 381 -16.10 16.04 16.25
CA PHE A 381 -15.26 17.22 16.34
C PHE A 381 -16.11 18.49 16.32
N ARG A 382 -15.64 19.53 17.02
CA ARG A 382 -16.15 20.90 16.94
C ARG A 382 -15.05 21.81 16.43
N LEU A 383 -15.38 22.66 15.46
CA LEU A 383 -14.45 23.68 15.00
C LEU A 383 -14.31 24.74 16.10
N ASN A 384 -13.08 25.09 16.49
CA ASN A 384 -12.90 26.14 17.48
C ASN A 384 -13.35 27.51 16.93
N GLU A 385 -13.66 28.41 17.85
CA GLU A 385 -14.20 29.73 17.54
C GLU A 385 -13.10 30.78 17.36
N ASP A 386 -11.85 30.49 17.74
CA ASP A 386 -10.72 31.42 17.58
C ASP A 386 -10.24 31.40 16.12
N PRO A 387 -10.53 32.45 15.33
CA PRO A 387 -10.13 32.50 13.93
C PRO A 387 -8.61 32.50 13.75
N LYS A 388 -7.83 32.90 14.77
CA LYS A 388 -6.35 32.91 14.72
C LYS A 388 -5.74 31.54 14.95
N LYS A 389 -6.51 30.58 15.47
CA LYS A 389 -6.05 29.21 15.77
C LYS A 389 -7.04 28.16 15.29
N THR A 390 -7.64 28.39 14.12
CA THR A 390 -8.70 27.52 13.57
C THR A 390 -8.27 26.04 13.61
N GLN A 391 -8.97 25.21 14.40
CA GLN A 391 -8.64 23.79 14.62
C GLN A 391 -9.90 22.99 14.95
N TRP A 392 -9.97 21.75 14.49
CA TRP A 392 -11.01 20.80 14.90
C TRP A 392 -10.64 20.14 16.23
N LEU A 393 -11.43 20.40 17.26
CA LEU A 393 -11.26 19.85 18.59
C LEU A 393 -12.15 18.62 18.74
N PRO A 394 -11.62 17.46 19.15
CA PRO A 394 -12.46 16.30 19.44
C PRO A 394 -13.38 16.59 20.63
N VAL A 395 -14.62 16.16 20.54
CA VAL A 395 -15.66 16.33 21.55
C VAL A 395 -16.41 15.03 21.79
N LYS A 396 -17.05 14.89 22.95
CA LYS A 396 -17.88 13.71 23.24
C LYS A 396 -19.17 13.74 22.42
N PRO A 397 -19.79 12.59 22.13
CA PRO A 397 -21.07 12.53 21.43
C PRO A 397 -22.17 13.38 22.10
N THR A 398 -22.16 13.46 23.44
CA THR A 398 -23.11 14.24 24.25
C THR A 398 -22.98 15.74 24.08
N GLU A 399 -21.86 16.23 23.53
CA GLU A 399 -21.63 17.66 23.26
C GLU A 399 -22.09 18.07 21.85
N VAL A 400 -22.53 17.11 21.03
CA VAL A 400 -22.98 17.35 19.66
C VAL A 400 -24.51 17.55 19.66
N PRO A 401 -25.01 18.75 19.33
CA PRO A 401 -26.45 19.03 19.39
C PRO A 401 -27.25 18.12 18.45
N ALA A 402 -28.41 17.63 18.92
CA ALA A 402 -29.22 16.66 18.19
C ALA A 402 -29.75 17.22 16.86
N GLU A 403 -30.02 18.53 16.81
CA GLU A 403 -30.47 19.25 15.62
C GLU A 403 -29.44 19.26 14.48
N THR A 404 -28.17 18.94 14.77
CA THR A 404 -27.14 18.81 13.71
C THR A 404 -27.33 17.55 12.87
N GLY A 405 -28.10 16.56 13.33
CA GLY A 405 -28.29 15.28 12.66
C GLY A 405 -27.05 14.36 12.63
N LEU A 406 -25.90 14.80 13.16
CA LEU A 406 -24.63 14.07 13.06
C LEU A 406 -24.63 12.73 13.83
N GLN A 407 -25.34 12.64 14.95
CA GLN A 407 -25.43 11.39 15.72
C GLN A 407 -26.16 10.28 14.94
N ALA A 408 -27.13 10.63 14.09
CA ALA A 408 -27.83 9.69 13.23
C ALA A 408 -27.04 9.33 11.95
N ARG A 409 -25.97 10.07 11.64
CA ARG A 409 -25.18 9.85 10.41
C ARG A 409 -24.40 8.54 10.47
N THR A 410 -24.58 7.69 9.47
CA THR A 410 -23.79 6.45 9.31
C THR A 410 -22.92 6.50 8.06
N PHE A 411 -21.93 5.60 7.99
CA PHE A 411 -20.99 5.47 6.87
C PHE A 411 -21.00 4.03 6.33
N PRO A 412 -22.13 3.54 5.81
CA PRO A 412 -22.23 2.16 5.32
C PRO A 412 -21.41 1.98 4.04
N ARG A 413 -21.07 0.72 3.71
CA ARG A 413 -20.56 0.38 2.39
C ARG A 413 -21.56 0.86 1.32
N PRO A 414 -21.15 1.71 0.37
CA PRO A 414 -22.06 2.20 -0.65
C PRO A 414 -22.43 1.08 -1.62
N LYS A 415 -23.63 1.20 -2.22
CA LYS A 415 -24.03 0.38 -3.36
C LYS A 415 -23.37 0.94 -4.62
N GLU A 416 -22.39 0.23 -5.15
CA GLU A 416 -21.66 0.60 -6.36
C GLU A 416 -21.93 -0.41 -7.47
N LYS A 417 -21.73 0.00 -8.72
CA LYS A 417 -21.75 -0.94 -9.84
C LYS A 417 -20.60 -1.95 -9.66
N PRO A 418 -20.81 -3.25 -9.92
CA PRO A 418 -19.73 -4.21 -9.94
C PRO A 418 -18.61 -3.74 -10.88
N GLN A 419 -17.37 -3.88 -10.42
CA GLN A 419 -16.21 -3.56 -11.24
C GLN A 419 -16.05 -4.62 -12.33
N SER A 420 -15.63 -4.18 -13.52
CA SER A 420 -15.31 -5.11 -14.61
C SER A 420 -14.12 -6.00 -14.22
N PRO A 421 -14.05 -7.23 -14.74
CA PRO A 421 -12.87 -8.08 -14.63
C PRO A 421 -11.59 -7.38 -15.09
N TYR A 422 -10.48 -7.65 -14.42
CA TYR A 422 -9.18 -7.45 -15.06
C TYR A 422 -8.98 -8.54 -16.09
N ASP A 423 -8.59 -8.14 -17.29
CA ASP A 423 -8.32 -9.04 -18.41
C ASP A 423 -6.98 -8.67 -19.03
N THR A 424 -6.21 -9.68 -19.42
CA THR A 424 -5.04 -9.50 -20.28
C THR A 424 -5.42 -9.61 -21.77
N PRO A 425 -4.60 -9.07 -22.70
CA PRO A 425 -4.87 -9.11 -24.13
C PRO A 425 -5.16 -10.51 -24.66
N GLU A 426 -6.24 -10.62 -25.42
CA GLU A 426 -6.56 -11.82 -26.19
C GLU A 426 -5.92 -11.81 -27.57
N GLY A 427 -5.85 -12.98 -28.21
CA GLY A 427 -5.33 -13.15 -29.57
C GLY A 427 -4.00 -13.90 -29.62
N ALA A 428 -3.85 -14.73 -30.66
CA ALA A 428 -2.76 -15.69 -30.78
C ALA A 428 -1.35 -15.06 -30.88
N GLN A 429 -1.25 -13.83 -31.39
CA GLN A 429 0.03 -13.14 -31.61
C GLN A 429 0.45 -12.25 -30.43
N THR A 430 -0.31 -12.24 -29.33
CA THR A 430 0.07 -11.46 -28.15
C THR A 430 1.23 -12.12 -27.39
N THR A 431 2.00 -11.32 -26.65
CA THR A 431 3.05 -11.80 -25.73
C THR A 431 2.51 -12.70 -24.60
N TRP A 432 1.18 -12.71 -24.41
CA TRP A 432 0.48 -13.58 -23.47
C TRP A 432 0.28 -14.99 -24.01
N LYS A 433 0.25 -15.17 -25.34
CA LYS A 433 -0.02 -16.46 -26.01
C LYS A 433 1.17 -17.01 -26.79
N THR A 434 2.14 -16.17 -27.18
CA THR A 434 3.35 -16.61 -27.91
C THR A 434 4.62 -16.00 -27.29
N PRO A 435 5.57 -16.81 -26.76
CA PRO A 435 5.54 -18.28 -26.67
C PRO A 435 4.43 -18.84 -25.79
N GLY A 436 3.89 -18.01 -24.89
CA GLY A 436 2.74 -18.34 -24.05
C GLY A 436 3.08 -19.18 -22.81
N PRO A 437 2.04 -19.54 -22.03
CA PRO A 437 2.22 -20.32 -20.82
C PRO A 437 2.55 -21.79 -21.13
N LYS A 438 3.28 -22.43 -20.21
CA LYS A 438 3.56 -23.86 -20.23
C LYS A 438 2.41 -24.70 -19.70
N ALA A 439 1.64 -24.19 -18.73
CA ALA A 439 0.50 -24.89 -18.13
C ALA A 439 -0.58 -23.91 -17.63
N GLY A 440 -1.83 -24.38 -17.61
CA GLY A 440 -3.01 -23.66 -17.11
C GLY A 440 -4.21 -23.79 -18.07
N PRO A 441 -5.33 -23.10 -17.78
CA PRO A 441 -5.53 -22.21 -16.64
C PRO A 441 -5.60 -22.94 -15.29
N PHE A 442 -5.22 -22.22 -14.24
CA PHE A 442 -5.49 -22.54 -12.84
C PHE A 442 -6.34 -21.41 -12.24
N GLN A 443 -6.99 -21.68 -11.11
CA GLN A 443 -7.80 -20.68 -10.41
C GLN A 443 -7.49 -20.64 -8.91
N ALA A 444 -7.51 -19.44 -8.34
CA ALA A 444 -7.42 -19.21 -6.90
C ALA A 444 -8.58 -18.30 -6.46
N LEU A 445 -9.45 -18.80 -5.57
CA LEU A 445 -10.48 -18.00 -4.91
C LEU A 445 -9.87 -17.30 -3.70
N LEU A 446 -9.81 -15.97 -3.75
CA LEU A 446 -9.23 -15.15 -2.70
C LEU A 446 -10.30 -14.73 -1.68
N GLY A 447 -9.86 -14.38 -0.48
CA GLY A 447 -10.71 -13.94 0.63
C GLY A 447 -11.40 -12.59 0.39
N ASP A 448 -10.98 -11.82 -0.62
CA ASP A 448 -11.72 -10.63 -1.08
C ASP A 448 -12.95 -10.98 -1.94
N GLY A 449 -13.20 -12.26 -2.19
CA GLY A 449 -14.31 -12.77 -3.01
C GLY A 449 -14.00 -12.80 -4.50
N SER A 450 -12.79 -12.44 -4.94
CA SER A 450 -12.36 -12.54 -6.33
C SER A 450 -11.74 -13.90 -6.67
N VAL A 451 -11.89 -14.32 -7.92
CA VAL A 451 -11.20 -15.47 -8.51
C VAL A 451 -10.09 -14.95 -9.42
N VAL A 452 -8.87 -15.38 -9.17
CA VAL A 452 -7.73 -15.14 -10.06
C VAL A 452 -7.56 -16.34 -10.97
N THR A 453 -7.63 -16.12 -12.28
CA THR A 453 -7.20 -17.11 -13.28
C THR A 453 -5.73 -16.84 -13.62
N TYR A 454 -4.90 -17.87 -13.53
CA TYR A 454 -3.45 -17.76 -13.73
C TYR A 454 -2.88 -18.95 -14.48
N TYR A 455 -1.69 -18.76 -15.03
CA TYR A 455 -0.96 -19.76 -15.80
C TYR A 455 0.51 -19.79 -15.39
N TRP A 456 1.19 -20.89 -15.67
CA TRP A 456 2.62 -21.03 -15.43
C TRP A 456 3.40 -20.69 -16.69
N TYR A 457 4.21 -19.65 -16.62
CA TYR A 457 5.10 -19.23 -17.70
C TYR A 457 6.51 -19.69 -17.38
N ARG A 458 7.27 -20.06 -18.41
CA ARG A 458 8.73 -20.06 -18.29
C ARG A 458 9.16 -18.64 -17.96
N PHE A 459 10.03 -18.48 -16.96
CA PHE A 459 10.38 -17.16 -16.44
C PHE A 459 10.80 -16.19 -17.56
N ALA A 460 11.67 -16.62 -18.47
CA ALA A 460 12.13 -15.82 -19.60
C ALA A 460 11.03 -15.42 -20.59
N ASP A 461 9.94 -16.17 -20.67
CA ASP A 461 8.87 -15.99 -21.67
C ASP A 461 7.63 -15.33 -21.08
N GLN A 462 7.71 -14.83 -19.85
CA GLN A 462 6.63 -14.06 -19.24
C GLN A 462 6.43 -12.70 -19.98
N PRO A 463 5.20 -12.17 -20.04
CA PRO A 463 4.89 -10.96 -20.81
C PRO A 463 5.73 -9.74 -20.43
N ALA A 464 6.02 -9.54 -19.14
CA ALA A 464 6.85 -8.41 -18.69
C ALA A 464 8.24 -8.41 -19.34
N LEU A 465 8.92 -9.56 -19.40
CA LEU A 465 10.27 -9.65 -19.99
C LEU A 465 10.26 -9.58 -21.52
N LEU A 466 9.20 -10.08 -22.16
CA LEU A 466 9.02 -9.94 -23.61
C LEU A 466 8.83 -8.47 -24.04
N ASN A 467 8.40 -7.59 -23.11
CA ASN A 467 8.18 -6.16 -23.35
C ASN A 467 9.24 -5.27 -22.66
N ALA A 468 10.36 -5.84 -22.20
CA ALA A 468 11.38 -5.14 -21.42
C ALA A 468 12.64 -4.73 -22.23
N GLU A 469 12.56 -4.63 -23.56
CA GLU A 469 13.72 -4.35 -24.45
C GLU A 469 14.91 -5.33 -24.27
N LEU A 470 14.59 -6.58 -23.94
CA LEU A 470 15.54 -7.69 -23.82
C LEU A 470 15.55 -8.54 -25.10
N THR A 471 16.75 -8.83 -25.58
CA THR A 471 16.98 -9.85 -26.61
C THR A 471 16.67 -11.24 -26.06
N LYS A 472 16.49 -12.21 -26.97
CA LYS A 472 16.34 -13.62 -26.57
C LYS A 472 17.53 -14.08 -25.70
N ALA A 473 18.76 -13.78 -26.11
CA ALA A 473 19.95 -14.19 -25.37
C ALA A 473 19.99 -13.62 -23.94
N GLU A 474 19.58 -12.37 -23.76
CA GLU A 474 19.51 -11.74 -22.42
C GLU A 474 18.45 -12.40 -21.53
N ARG A 475 17.26 -12.70 -22.10
CA ARG A 475 16.20 -13.43 -21.36
C ARG A 475 16.64 -14.84 -20.98
N GLU A 476 17.33 -15.55 -21.88
CA GLU A 476 17.90 -16.87 -21.60
C GLU A 476 18.99 -16.82 -20.51
N ALA A 477 19.83 -15.77 -20.50
CA ALA A 477 20.80 -15.57 -19.43
C ALA A 477 20.11 -15.30 -18.08
N MET A 478 19.02 -14.53 -18.07
CA MET A 478 18.20 -14.35 -16.85
C MET A 478 17.55 -15.65 -16.41
N GLN A 479 17.04 -16.48 -17.33
CA GLN A 479 16.46 -17.79 -17.01
C GLN A 479 17.45 -18.64 -16.19
N VAL A 480 18.70 -18.73 -16.62
CA VAL A 480 19.74 -19.50 -15.90
C VAL A 480 19.94 -18.98 -14.47
N LYS A 481 19.97 -17.66 -14.29
CA LYS A 481 20.07 -17.03 -12.96
C LYS A 481 18.87 -17.36 -12.09
N VAL A 482 17.67 -17.31 -12.65
CA VAL A 482 16.42 -17.61 -11.94
C VAL A 482 16.30 -19.08 -11.57
N GLU A 483 16.75 -19.99 -12.42
CA GLU A 483 16.81 -21.42 -12.08
C GLU A 483 17.76 -21.70 -10.91
N LYS A 484 18.89 -20.98 -10.82
CA LYS A 484 19.77 -21.02 -9.64
C LYS A 484 19.01 -20.56 -8.39
N LEU A 485 18.28 -19.44 -8.47
CA LEU A 485 17.47 -18.93 -7.37
C LEU A 485 16.40 -19.94 -6.93
N HIS A 486 15.56 -20.44 -7.85
CA HIS A 486 14.45 -21.34 -7.50
C HIS A 486 14.92 -22.63 -6.84
N ARG A 487 16.12 -23.12 -7.19
CA ARG A 487 16.73 -24.30 -6.55
C ARG A 487 17.19 -24.04 -5.12
N ALA A 488 17.72 -22.85 -4.84
CA ALA A 488 18.38 -22.55 -3.56
C ALA A 488 17.48 -21.79 -2.58
N TRP A 489 16.56 -20.98 -3.08
CA TRP A 489 15.78 -20.01 -2.32
C TRP A 489 14.31 -20.43 -2.28
N THR A 490 13.95 -21.15 -1.21
CA THR A 490 12.58 -21.61 -0.93
C THR A 490 11.84 -20.67 0.03
N LYS A 491 10.51 -20.71 0.07
CA LYS A 491 9.68 -19.76 0.84
C LYS A 491 9.76 -19.90 2.37
N GLU A 492 10.42 -20.94 2.86
CA GLU A 492 10.54 -21.29 4.29
C GLU A 492 11.80 -20.72 4.95
N ARG A 493 12.70 -20.11 4.17
CA ARG A 493 13.97 -19.54 4.66
C ARG A 493 13.78 -18.13 5.21
N ASP A 494 14.74 -17.67 6.01
CA ASP A 494 14.83 -16.28 6.44
C ASP A 494 15.70 -15.47 5.49
N TYR A 495 15.09 -14.50 4.82
CA TYR A 495 15.76 -13.56 3.92
C TYR A 495 15.96 -12.22 4.62
N LEU A 496 14.87 -11.61 5.07
CA LEU A 496 14.88 -10.44 5.96
C LEU A 496 14.97 -10.90 7.41
N ALA A 497 15.70 -10.17 8.24
CA ALA A 497 15.79 -10.47 9.68
C ALA A 497 14.39 -10.37 10.32
N PRO A 498 13.93 -11.39 11.08
CA PRO A 498 12.58 -11.44 11.63
C PRO A 498 12.28 -10.28 12.59
N PRO A 499 11.00 -9.93 12.80
CA PRO A 499 10.63 -8.93 13.79
C PRO A 499 10.90 -9.46 15.20
N THR A 500 11.24 -8.56 16.12
CA THR A 500 11.47 -8.86 17.54
C THR A 500 10.27 -8.52 18.42
N VAL A 501 9.22 -7.93 17.84
CA VAL A 501 7.94 -7.63 18.49
C VAL A 501 6.77 -8.05 17.60
N GLY A 502 5.58 -8.19 18.19
CA GLY A 502 4.36 -8.50 17.47
C GLY A 502 4.38 -9.88 16.80
N LYS A 503 3.39 -10.12 15.93
CA LYS A 503 3.27 -11.33 15.11
C LYS A 503 3.27 -10.92 13.65
N LEU A 504 3.75 -11.80 12.78
CA LEU A 504 3.67 -11.57 11.34
C LEU A 504 2.21 -11.60 10.86
N ALA A 505 1.87 -10.72 9.93
CA ALA A 505 0.66 -10.83 9.13
C ALA A 505 0.83 -11.96 8.10
N ASP A 506 -0.28 -12.62 7.76
CA ASP A 506 -0.33 -13.62 6.69
C ASP A 506 -0.79 -12.94 5.39
N LEU A 507 -0.26 -13.40 4.26
CA LEU A 507 -0.94 -13.24 2.97
C LEU A 507 -2.19 -14.11 2.94
N ASP A 508 -3.12 -13.81 2.04
CA ASP A 508 -4.19 -14.75 1.73
C ASP A 508 -3.58 -16.11 1.33
N PRO A 509 -3.94 -17.21 2.01
CA PRO A 509 -3.33 -18.53 1.75
C PRO A 509 -3.54 -19.01 0.32
N ALA A 510 -4.59 -18.58 -0.38
CA ALA A 510 -4.84 -18.97 -1.78
C ALA A 510 -3.79 -18.41 -2.76
N GLN A 511 -3.00 -17.41 -2.34
CA GLN A 511 -1.89 -16.87 -3.14
C GLN A 511 -0.60 -17.68 -2.99
N VAL A 512 -0.44 -18.45 -1.90
CA VAL A 512 0.73 -19.30 -1.67
C VAL A 512 0.54 -20.60 -2.43
N VAL A 513 1.03 -20.64 -3.66
CA VAL A 513 0.79 -21.73 -4.61
C VAL A 513 1.90 -22.77 -4.58
N VAL A 514 1.53 -24.00 -4.99
CA VAL A 514 2.48 -25.09 -5.22
C VAL A 514 2.73 -25.17 -6.73
N PRO A 515 3.99 -25.08 -7.21
CA PRO A 515 4.30 -25.32 -8.61
C PRO A 515 3.86 -26.72 -9.06
N PRO A 516 3.26 -26.85 -10.27
CA PRO A 516 3.04 -28.15 -10.88
C PRO A 516 4.34 -28.92 -11.02
N ARG A 517 4.24 -30.25 -10.98
CA ARG A 517 5.40 -31.13 -11.11
C ARG A 517 6.21 -30.80 -12.36
N GLY A 518 7.51 -30.55 -12.19
CA GLY A 518 8.44 -30.19 -13.27
C GLY A 518 8.49 -28.69 -13.58
N LEU A 519 7.69 -27.86 -12.91
CA LEU A 519 7.67 -26.40 -13.05
C LEU A 519 8.17 -25.68 -11.79
N GLU A 520 8.78 -26.39 -10.84
CA GLU A 520 9.30 -25.83 -9.59
C GLU A 520 10.46 -24.84 -9.84
N ILE A 521 11.19 -25.02 -10.95
CA ILE A 521 12.43 -24.33 -11.25
C ILE A 521 12.32 -23.66 -12.62
N GLY A 522 12.54 -22.35 -12.66
CA GLY A 522 12.54 -21.59 -13.90
C GLY A 522 11.16 -21.24 -14.46
N TYR A 523 10.08 -21.48 -13.71
CA TYR A 523 8.72 -21.09 -14.07
C TYR A 523 8.06 -20.26 -12.97
N VAL A 524 7.11 -19.42 -13.36
CA VAL A 524 6.42 -18.50 -12.44
C VAL A 524 4.91 -18.47 -12.72
N PRO A 525 4.07 -18.33 -11.68
CA PRO A 525 2.63 -18.14 -11.85
C PRO A 525 2.33 -16.69 -12.24
N ILE A 526 1.60 -16.48 -13.34
CA ILE A 526 1.18 -15.15 -13.82
C ILE A 526 -0.34 -15.10 -13.88
N ALA A 527 -0.94 -14.13 -13.18
CA ALA A 527 -2.36 -13.84 -13.28
C ALA A 527 -2.69 -13.24 -14.66
N THR A 528 -3.74 -13.77 -15.31
CA THR A 528 -4.20 -13.30 -16.63
C THR A 528 -5.62 -12.76 -16.60
N ARG A 529 -6.39 -13.09 -15.56
CA ARG A 529 -7.73 -12.53 -15.32
C ARG A 529 -8.02 -12.51 -13.83
N GLN A 530 -8.75 -11.50 -13.37
CA GLN A 530 -9.29 -11.47 -12.01
C GLN A 530 -10.68 -10.83 -12.01
N GLU A 531 -11.64 -11.51 -11.40
CA GLU A 531 -13.04 -11.08 -11.35
C GLU A 531 -13.68 -11.50 -10.03
N LEU A 532 -14.82 -10.88 -9.66
CA LEU A 532 -15.61 -11.40 -8.54
C LEU A 532 -16.09 -12.82 -8.86
N ALA A 533 -16.01 -13.70 -7.86
CA ALA A 533 -16.62 -15.01 -7.97
C ALA A 533 -18.10 -14.86 -8.34
N PRO A 534 -18.63 -15.68 -9.27
CA PRO A 534 -20.07 -15.71 -9.50
C PRO A 534 -20.75 -15.91 -8.16
N THR A 535 -21.66 -15.00 -7.78
CA THR A 535 -22.52 -15.25 -6.63
C THR A 535 -23.22 -16.56 -6.90
N ALA A 536 -22.90 -17.61 -6.13
CA ALA A 536 -23.79 -18.76 -6.05
C ALA A 536 -25.15 -18.16 -5.71
N ALA A 537 -26.13 -18.32 -6.61
CA ALA A 537 -27.47 -17.80 -6.40
C ALA A 537 -27.87 -18.13 -4.98
N ALA A 538 -28.06 -17.09 -4.15
CA ALA A 538 -28.41 -17.25 -2.76
C ALA A 538 -29.63 -18.18 -2.70
N LYS A 539 -29.43 -19.37 -2.12
CA LYS A 539 -30.52 -20.23 -1.70
C LYS A 539 -31.02 -19.76 -0.35
#